data_AF-F4XSM4-F1
#
_entry.id   AF-F4XSM4-F1
#
_cell.length_a   1.000
_cell.length_b   1.000
_cell.length_c   1.000
_cell.angle_alpha   90.00
_cell.angle_beta   90.00
_cell.angle_gamma   90.00
#
_symmetry.space_group_name_H-M   'P 1'
#
loop_
_entity.id
_entity.type
_entity.pdbx_description
1 polymer ?
#
loop_
_entity_poly.entity_id
_entity_poly.type
_entity_poly.pdbx_seq_one_letter_code
_entity_poly.pdbx_strand_id
1 'polypeptide(L)'
;MGRAIAKLIPALLHVTKWSLKATLQSRDPYSGTIKTGHFSLNDRCGLVTHYPPGKPYDSMLEASFAKRWESQKTEWVLEREVDLIPIPGSVMVPDFRIVHPDGRNFLLEIIGYWRPEYLKKKFAQVRKAECDNLILAISERLNLEKAGVTVKNLPAQVVWFKDKLSPKAVLELLE
;
A
#
# COMPACT_ATOMS: atom_id res chain seq x y z
N MET A 1 -17.30 -9.00 -7.95
CA MET A 1 -15.84 -8.96 -7.69
C MET A 1 -14.97 -8.40 -8.84
N GLY A 2 -15.48 -8.13 -10.06
CA GLY A 2 -14.62 -7.64 -11.17
C GLY A 2 -14.35 -6.12 -11.24
N ARG A 3 -15.18 -5.29 -10.58
CA ARG A 3 -15.08 -3.82 -10.67
C ARG A 3 -13.80 -3.22 -10.06
N ALA A 4 -13.21 -3.87 -9.05
CA ALA A 4 -11.99 -3.37 -8.42
C ALA A 4 -10.75 -3.63 -9.29
N ILE A 5 -10.66 -4.81 -9.92
CA ILE A 5 -9.59 -5.16 -10.88
C ILE A 5 -9.65 -4.25 -12.11
N ALA A 6 -10.84 -3.88 -12.57
CA ALA A 6 -11.01 -2.96 -13.70
C ALA A 6 -10.42 -1.56 -13.45
N LYS A 7 -10.24 -1.14 -12.18
CA LYS A 7 -9.58 0.13 -11.83
C LYS A 7 -8.05 0.04 -11.81
N LEU A 8 -7.49 -1.17 -11.76
CA LEU A 8 -6.04 -1.42 -11.77
C LEU A 8 -5.44 -1.21 -13.18
N ILE A 9 -6.17 -1.63 -14.21
CA ILE A 9 -5.71 -1.56 -15.61
C ILE A 9 -5.37 -0.11 -16.03
N PRO A 10 -6.23 0.91 -15.80
CA PRO A 10 -5.92 2.30 -16.11
C PRO A 10 -4.70 2.86 -15.38
N ALA A 11 -4.43 2.41 -14.15
CA ALA A 11 -3.27 2.85 -13.37
C ALA A 11 -1.97 2.26 -13.93
N LEU A 12 -1.99 1.01 -14.37
CA LEU A 12 -0.82 0.37 -15.03
C LEU A 12 -0.45 1.07 -16.34
N LEU A 13 -1.43 1.59 -17.08
CA LEU A 13 -1.21 2.37 -18.31
C LEU A 13 -0.52 3.71 -18.09
N HIS A 14 -0.42 4.20 -16.85
CA HIS A 14 0.32 5.42 -16.50
C HIS A 14 1.79 5.15 -16.17
N VAL A 15 2.24 3.89 -16.15
CA VAL A 15 3.63 3.50 -15.86
C VAL A 15 4.35 3.10 -17.15
N THR A 16 5.62 3.47 -17.29
CA THR A 16 6.38 3.37 -18.56
C THR A 16 6.71 1.94 -19.01
N LYS A 17 6.73 0.96 -18.11
CA LYS A 17 6.96 -0.47 -18.43
C LYS A 17 6.15 -1.35 -17.48
N TRP A 18 5.34 -2.26 -18.01
CA TRP A 18 4.55 -3.19 -17.20
C TRP A 18 4.15 -4.44 -17.99
N SER A 19 3.85 -5.52 -17.27
CA SER A 19 3.28 -6.76 -17.84
C SER A 19 2.25 -7.34 -16.89
N LEU A 20 1.08 -7.70 -17.41
CA LEU A 20 0.00 -8.35 -16.67
C LEU A 20 -0.27 -9.72 -17.28
N LYS A 21 -0.34 -10.76 -16.45
CA LYS A 21 -0.77 -12.10 -16.84
C LYS A 21 -1.95 -12.51 -15.97
N ALA A 22 -3.03 -12.96 -16.61
CA ALA A 22 -4.21 -13.46 -15.94
C ALA A 22 -4.46 -14.92 -16.36
N THR A 23 -4.77 -15.76 -15.38
CA THR A 23 -5.25 -17.12 -15.61
C THR A 23 -6.77 -17.10 -15.54
N LEU A 24 -7.41 -17.50 -16.64
CA LEU A 24 -8.85 -17.52 -16.81
C LEU A 24 -9.34 -18.95 -16.64
N GLN A 25 -10.34 -19.17 -15.81
CA GLN A 25 -11.02 -20.46 -15.70
C GLN A 25 -12.45 -20.29 -16.21
N SER A 26 -12.77 -20.93 -17.32
CA SER A 26 -14.12 -20.95 -17.88
C SER A 26 -14.69 -22.35 -17.80
N ARG A 27 -15.90 -22.47 -17.27
CA ARG A 27 -16.62 -23.75 -17.31
C ARG A 27 -17.25 -23.91 -18.69
N ASP A 28 -16.93 -25.00 -19.36
CA ASP A 28 -17.58 -25.37 -20.61
C ASP A 28 -19.05 -25.74 -20.31
N PRO A 29 -20.03 -25.01 -20.88
CA PRO A 29 -21.43 -25.19 -20.52
C PRO A 29 -22.03 -26.52 -21.02
N TYR A 30 -21.38 -27.20 -21.98
CA TYR A 30 -21.86 -28.47 -22.55
C TYR A 30 -21.25 -29.70 -21.85
N SER A 31 -19.95 -29.67 -21.56
CA SER A 31 -19.22 -30.78 -20.95
C SER A 31 -19.01 -30.65 -19.44
N GLY A 32 -19.30 -29.47 -18.87
CA GLY A 32 -19.12 -29.18 -17.44
C GLY A 32 -17.65 -29.08 -16.99
N THR A 33 -16.69 -29.32 -17.88
CA THR A 33 -15.24 -29.27 -17.59
C THR A 33 -14.74 -27.84 -17.42
N ILE A 34 -13.77 -27.64 -16.52
CA ILE A 34 -13.11 -26.35 -16.32
C ILE A 34 -11.94 -26.27 -17.32
N LYS A 35 -12.04 -25.33 -18.26
CA LYS A 35 -10.95 -24.98 -19.18
C LYS A 35 -10.15 -23.83 -18.59
N THR A 36 -8.83 -23.98 -18.57
CA THR A 36 -7.91 -22.93 -18.11
C THR A 36 -7.28 -22.26 -19.34
N GLY A 37 -7.42 -20.95 -19.45
CA GLY A 37 -6.76 -20.11 -20.46
C GLY A 37 -5.86 -19.07 -19.81
N HIS A 38 -5.00 -18.45 -20.61
CA HIS A 38 -4.12 -17.37 -20.15
C HIS A 38 -4.31 -16.13 -21.01
N PHE A 39 -4.32 -14.97 -20.38
CA PHE A 39 -4.38 -13.66 -21.04
C PHE A 39 -3.20 -12.82 -20.58
N SER A 40 -2.47 -12.21 -21.51
CA SER A 40 -1.28 -11.40 -21.21
C SER A 40 -1.38 -10.03 -21.86
N LEU A 41 -1.05 -8.97 -21.12
CA LEU A 41 -0.94 -7.59 -21.59
C LEU A 41 0.42 -7.02 -21.19
N ASN A 42 0.92 -6.03 -21.94
CA ASN A 42 2.16 -5.31 -21.63
C ASN A 42 2.07 -3.83 -22.03
N ASP A 43 3.11 -3.05 -21.73
CA ASP A 43 3.20 -1.61 -22.05
C ASP A 43 3.05 -1.27 -23.54
N ARG A 44 3.15 -2.26 -24.44
CA ARG A 44 2.99 -2.09 -25.89
C ARG A 44 1.61 -2.50 -26.40
N CYS A 45 0.65 -2.77 -25.52
CA CYS A 45 -0.69 -3.27 -25.90
C CYS A 45 -1.59 -2.22 -26.59
N GLY A 46 -1.11 -0.98 -26.78
CA GLY A 46 -1.85 0.08 -27.48
C GLY A 46 -3.06 0.61 -26.71
N LEU A 47 -3.27 0.16 -25.48
CA LEU A 47 -4.34 0.66 -24.61
C LEU A 47 -3.98 2.05 -24.11
N VAL A 48 -4.92 2.98 -24.25
CA VAL A 48 -4.79 4.36 -23.79
C VAL A 48 -5.75 4.55 -22.63
N THR A 49 -5.27 5.08 -21.51
CA THR A 49 -6.11 5.31 -20.34
C THR A 49 -7.00 6.53 -20.55
N HIS A 50 -8.31 6.34 -20.49
CA HIS A 50 -9.30 7.44 -20.48
C HIS A 50 -9.49 8.03 -19.08
N TYR A 51 -8.79 7.50 -18.07
CA TYR A 51 -8.83 8.03 -16.71
C TYR A 51 -7.78 9.13 -16.57
N PRO A 52 -8.15 10.31 -16.03
CA PRO A 52 -7.15 11.32 -15.67
C PRO A 52 -6.11 10.69 -14.74
N PRO A 53 -4.84 11.16 -14.76
CA PRO A 53 -3.84 10.69 -13.81
C PRO A 53 -4.45 10.75 -12.41
N GLY A 54 -4.43 9.61 -11.73
CA GLY A 54 -5.16 9.41 -10.48
C GLY A 54 -4.84 10.54 -9.49
N LYS A 55 -5.79 10.83 -8.59
CA LYS A 55 -5.54 11.75 -7.48
C LYS A 55 -4.21 11.40 -6.81
N PRO A 56 -3.44 12.38 -6.31
CA PRO A 56 -2.12 12.14 -5.75
C PRO A 56 -2.12 11.31 -4.45
N TYR A 57 -3.23 10.70 -4.04
CA TYR A 57 -3.37 9.91 -2.84
C TYR A 57 -4.43 8.83 -3.07
N ASP A 58 -4.19 7.62 -2.59
CA ASP A 58 -5.09 6.47 -2.74
C ASP A 58 -6.26 6.55 -1.74
N SER A 59 -6.08 7.32 -0.66
CA SER A 59 -7.14 7.65 0.29
C SER A 59 -7.21 9.14 0.66
N MET A 60 -8.39 9.58 1.11
CA MET A 60 -8.54 10.92 1.72
C MET A 60 -7.72 11.07 3.00
N LEU A 61 -7.36 9.94 3.65
CA LEU A 61 -6.59 9.91 4.88
C LEU A 61 -5.13 10.30 4.61
N GLU A 62 -4.50 9.68 3.61
CA GLU A 62 -3.16 10.02 3.13
C GLU A 62 -3.07 11.48 2.67
N ALA A 63 -4.02 11.93 1.84
CA ALA A 63 -4.08 13.31 1.37
C ALA A 63 -4.16 14.31 2.52
N SER A 64 -4.99 14.01 3.51
CA SER A 64 -5.17 14.84 4.69
C SER A 64 -3.93 14.84 5.58
N PHE A 65 -3.19 13.73 5.64
CA PHE A 65 -1.96 13.62 6.41
C PHE A 65 -0.85 14.44 5.75
N ALA A 66 -0.60 14.25 4.45
CA ALA A 66 0.41 15.00 3.72
C ALA A 66 0.20 16.51 3.80
N LYS A 67 -1.04 16.98 3.61
CA LYS A 67 -1.39 18.40 3.78
C LYS A 67 -1.11 18.94 5.18
N ARG A 68 -1.27 18.12 6.23
CA ARG A 68 -0.94 18.53 7.60
C ARG A 68 0.56 18.49 7.86
N TRP A 69 1.29 17.60 7.19
CA TRP A 69 2.74 17.53 7.28
C TRP A 69 3.38 18.82 6.78
N GLU A 70 2.91 19.36 5.65
CA GLU A 70 3.36 20.65 5.09
C GLU A 70 3.23 21.83 6.07
N SER A 71 2.26 21.77 6.99
CA SER A 71 2.07 22.80 8.02
C SER A 71 2.98 22.64 9.25
N GLN A 72 3.72 21.54 9.37
CA GLN A 72 4.67 21.36 10.47
C GLN A 72 5.98 22.08 10.16
N LYS A 73 6.53 22.77 11.16
CA LYS A 73 7.88 23.32 11.09
C LYS A 73 8.85 22.23 11.53
N THR A 74 9.27 21.41 10.58
CA THR A 74 10.20 20.29 10.80
C THR A 74 11.19 20.18 9.65
N GLU A 75 12.39 19.67 9.94
CA GLU A 75 13.40 19.36 8.92
C GLU A 75 13.08 18.05 8.18
N TRP A 76 12.17 17.23 8.72
CA TRP A 76 11.73 15.98 8.11
C TRP A 76 10.84 16.22 6.88
N VAL A 77 11.30 15.77 5.72
CA VAL A 77 10.59 15.87 4.44
C VAL A 77 9.75 14.62 4.22
N LEU A 78 8.46 14.80 3.93
CA LEU A 78 7.55 13.71 3.58
C LEU A 78 7.50 13.53 2.06
N GLU A 79 7.93 12.37 1.59
CA GLU A 79 7.96 11.98 0.19
C GLU A 79 6.93 10.88 -0.08
N ARG A 80 6.22 10.97 -1.22
CA ARG A 80 5.24 9.96 -1.64
C ARG A 80 5.85 8.90 -2.55
N GLU A 81 6.84 9.25 -3.36
CA GLU A 81 7.51 8.26 -4.21
C GLU A 81 8.41 7.40 -3.33
N VAL A 82 7.92 6.20 -3.02
CA VAL A 82 8.62 5.27 -2.14
C VAL A 82 9.24 4.13 -2.92
N ASP A 83 10.50 3.85 -2.61
CA ASP A 83 11.19 2.69 -3.12
C ASP A 83 10.47 1.40 -2.69
N LEU A 84 10.37 0.44 -3.62
CA LEU A 84 9.80 -0.86 -3.32
C LEU A 84 10.70 -1.58 -2.33
N ILE A 85 10.16 -1.98 -1.18
CA ILE A 85 10.90 -2.82 -0.23
C ILE A 85 10.89 -4.25 -0.77
N PRO A 86 12.05 -4.82 -1.13
CA PRO A 86 12.12 -6.21 -1.56
C PRO A 86 11.90 -7.12 -0.36
N ILE A 87 10.99 -8.08 -0.51
CA ILE A 87 10.74 -9.13 0.48
C ILE A 87 10.94 -10.48 -0.23
N PRO A 88 11.49 -11.53 0.41
CA PRO A 88 11.57 -12.84 -0.22
C PRO A 88 10.20 -13.32 -0.76
N GLY A 89 10.06 -13.35 -2.09
CA GLY A 89 8.83 -13.74 -2.80
C GLY A 89 7.71 -12.68 -2.87
N SER A 90 7.96 -11.42 -2.47
CA SER A 90 6.97 -10.34 -2.53
C SER A 90 7.61 -8.96 -2.57
N VAL A 91 6.81 -7.91 -2.71
CA VAL A 91 7.24 -6.53 -2.51
C VAL A 91 6.29 -5.85 -1.54
N MET A 92 6.81 -4.97 -0.71
CA MET A 92 6.01 -4.06 0.09
C MET A 92 6.18 -2.65 -0.46
N VAL A 93 5.05 -2.00 -0.69
CA VAL A 93 4.99 -0.58 -1.07
C VAL A 93 4.44 0.15 0.15
N PRO A 94 5.26 0.96 0.84
CA PRO A 94 4.79 1.89 1.85
C PRO A 94 4.02 3.06 1.22
N ASP A 95 3.26 3.81 2.02
CA ASP A 95 2.50 4.97 1.53
C ASP A 95 3.39 6.23 1.42
N PHE A 96 4.34 6.39 2.34
CA PHE A 96 5.25 7.52 2.39
C PHE A 96 6.66 7.13 2.85
N ARG A 97 7.65 7.95 2.51
CA ARG A 97 8.97 8.00 3.13
C ARG A 97 9.15 9.34 3.82
N ILE A 98 9.73 9.33 5.00
CA ILE A 98 10.05 10.52 5.79
C ILE A 98 11.58 10.59 5.85
N VAL A 99 12.19 11.59 5.23
CA VAL A 99 13.64 11.75 5.16
C VAL A 99 14.10 12.95 5.96
N HIS A 100 15.21 12.79 6.68
CA HIS A 100 15.89 13.88 7.36
C HIS A 100 17.14 14.29 6.58
N PRO A 101 17.52 15.58 6.59
CA PRO A 101 18.76 16.05 5.95
C PRO A 101 20.05 15.39 6.46
N ASP A 102 20.03 14.76 7.64
CA ASP A 102 21.18 14.02 8.19
C ASP A 102 21.37 12.60 7.61
N GLY A 103 20.48 12.17 6.73
CA GLY A 103 20.51 10.85 6.09
C GLY A 103 19.60 9.79 6.73
N ARG A 104 18.97 10.08 7.87
CA ARG A 104 17.94 9.19 8.43
C ARG A 104 16.71 9.17 7.53
N ASN A 105 16.11 8.00 7.37
CA ASN A 105 14.85 7.85 6.66
C ASN A 105 13.98 6.79 7.32
N PHE A 106 12.68 7.05 7.32
CA PHE A 106 11.66 6.15 7.84
C PHE A 106 10.59 5.93 6.79
N LEU A 107 10.02 4.73 6.76
CA LEU A 107 8.92 4.37 5.89
C LEU A 107 7.64 4.46 6.71
N LEU A 108 6.59 5.04 6.16
CA LEU A 108 5.29 5.17 6.83
C LEU A 108 4.20 4.48 6.01
N GLU A 109 3.47 3.61 6.68
CA GLU A 109 2.27 2.94 6.16
C GLU A 109 1.06 3.34 7.00
N ILE A 110 -0.02 3.78 6.37
CA ILE A 110 -1.25 4.22 7.03
C ILE A 110 -2.39 3.23 6.81
N ILE A 111 -2.72 2.50 7.88
CA ILE A 111 -3.75 1.46 7.91
C ILE A 111 -5.06 2.05 8.46
N GLY A 112 -5.88 2.62 7.57
CA GLY A 112 -7.15 3.28 7.92
C GLY A 112 -8.41 2.40 7.92
N TYR A 113 -8.59 1.54 6.91
CA TYR A 113 -9.78 0.67 6.79
C TYR A 113 -9.49 -0.52 5.89
N TRP A 114 -9.45 -1.73 6.45
CA TRP A 114 -9.07 -2.92 5.68
C TRP A 114 -9.76 -4.19 6.19
N ARG A 115 -9.88 -5.17 5.29
CA ARG A 115 -10.46 -6.49 5.61
C ARG A 115 -9.48 -7.33 6.44
N PRO A 116 -9.95 -8.21 7.33
CA PRO A 116 -9.12 -9.08 8.16
C PRO A 116 -8.03 -9.84 7.38
N GLU A 117 -8.34 -10.35 6.20
CA GLU A 117 -7.43 -11.13 5.37
C GLU A 117 -6.28 -10.27 4.82
N TYR A 118 -6.56 -9.00 4.51
CA TYR A 118 -5.55 -8.06 4.03
C TYR A 118 -4.57 -7.69 5.15
N LEU A 119 -5.08 -7.41 6.35
CA LEU A 119 -4.26 -7.12 7.53
C LEU A 119 -3.29 -8.27 7.84
N LYS A 120 -3.76 -9.52 7.78
CA LYS A 120 -2.89 -10.69 7.96
C LYS A 120 -1.73 -10.72 6.97
N LYS A 121 -2.02 -10.47 5.68
CA LYS A 121 -1.00 -10.47 4.63
C LYS A 121 -0.01 -9.32 4.81
N LYS A 122 -0.49 -8.09 5.06
CA LYS A 122 0.38 -6.92 5.24
C LYS A 122 1.27 -7.08 6.47
N PHE A 123 0.73 -7.53 7.61
CA PHE A 123 1.54 -7.79 8.81
C PHE A 123 2.56 -8.92 8.60
N ALA A 124 2.24 -9.92 7.78
CA ALA A 124 3.21 -10.95 7.41
C ALA A 124 4.32 -10.39 6.50
N GLN A 125 4.01 -9.45 5.60
CA GLN A 125 5.02 -8.75 4.81
C GLN A 125 5.91 -7.89 5.70
N VAL A 126 5.34 -7.10 6.61
CA VAL A 126 6.08 -6.28 7.58
C VAL A 126 7.08 -7.12 8.38
N ARG A 127 6.64 -8.28 8.90
CA ARG A 127 7.54 -9.19 9.63
C ARG A 127 8.68 -9.74 8.80
N LYS A 128 8.46 -9.95 7.50
CA LYS A 128 9.46 -10.47 6.57
C LYS A 128 10.34 -9.39 5.95
N ALA A 129 9.91 -8.14 6.01
CA ALA A 129 10.65 -7.01 5.48
C ALA A 129 11.88 -6.72 6.35
N GLU A 130 11.84 -7.08 7.64
CA GLU A 130 12.94 -6.85 8.60
C GLU A 130 13.45 -5.39 8.53
N CYS A 131 12.54 -4.45 8.24
CA CYS A 131 12.85 -3.03 8.18
C CYS A 131 12.65 -2.40 9.56
N ASP A 132 13.74 -2.04 10.21
CA ASP A 132 13.73 -1.37 11.52
C ASP A 132 13.21 0.08 11.45
N ASN A 133 13.27 0.69 10.26
CA ASN A 133 12.86 2.07 10.01
C ASN A 133 11.41 2.18 9.50
N LEU A 134 10.55 1.20 9.76
CA LEU A 134 9.16 1.20 9.32
C LEU A 134 8.23 1.66 10.46
N ILE A 135 7.31 2.55 10.15
CA ILE A 135 6.26 3.07 11.02
C ILE A 135 4.90 2.62 10.46
N LEU A 136 4.11 1.95 11.29
CA LEU A 136 2.73 1.58 11.00
C LEU A 136 1.79 2.51 11.76
N ALA A 137 1.08 3.36 11.03
CA ALA A 137 -0.03 4.11 11.56
C ALA A 137 -1.31 3.27 11.47
N ILE A 138 -1.89 2.87 12.61
CA ILE A 138 -3.05 1.98 12.66
C ILE A 138 -4.25 2.72 13.23
N SER A 139 -5.39 2.63 12.54
CA SER A 139 -6.64 3.17 13.09
C SER A 139 -7.12 2.35 14.29
N GLU A 140 -7.43 3.01 15.40
CA GLU A 140 -8.04 2.39 16.60
C GLU A 140 -9.41 1.75 16.31
N ARG A 141 -10.06 2.14 15.20
CA ARG A 141 -11.33 1.54 14.77
C ARG A 141 -11.15 0.14 14.19
N LEU A 142 -9.90 -0.29 13.94
CA LEU A 142 -9.60 -1.62 13.43
C LEU A 142 -9.61 -2.63 14.56
N ASN A 143 -10.42 -3.67 14.36
CA ASN A 143 -10.42 -4.82 15.26
C ASN A 143 -9.33 -5.81 14.84
N LEU A 144 -8.10 -5.58 15.34
CA LEU A 144 -6.95 -6.45 15.06
C LEU A 144 -7.13 -7.87 15.60
N GLU A 145 -7.88 -8.03 16.71
CA GLU A 145 -8.17 -9.33 17.31
C GLU A 145 -9.02 -10.18 16.38
N LYS A 146 -10.06 -9.59 15.77
CA LYS A 146 -10.88 -10.25 14.74
C LYS A 146 -10.03 -10.65 13.51
N ALA A 147 -8.98 -9.89 13.23
CA ALA A 147 -8.02 -10.22 12.18
C ALA A 147 -6.94 -11.20 12.64
N GLY A 148 -6.89 -11.61 13.91
CA GLY A 148 -5.87 -12.52 14.45
C GLY A 148 -4.44 -12.02 14.24
N VAL A 149 -4.24 -10.69 14.20
CA VAL A 149 -2.92 -10.07 14.07
C VAL A 149 -2.56 -9.36 15.36
N THR A 150 -1.28 -9.44 15.74
CA THR A 150 -0.74 -8.72 16.89
C THR A 150 0.37 -7.79 16.45
N VAL A 151 0.43 -6.64 17.11
CA VAL A 151 1.53 -5.68 16.99
C VAL A 151 2.72 -6.04 17.89
N LYS A 152 2.55 -6.98 18.84
CA LYS A 152 3.50 -7.26 19.92
C LYS A 152 4.87 -7.84 19.52
N ASN A 153 5.16 -8.06 18.24
CA ASN A 153 6.45 -8.58 17.74
C ASN A 153 6.73 -8.09 16.31
N LEU A 154 6.43 -6.83 16.02
CA LEU A 154 6.76 -6.23 14.73
C LEU A 154 8.11 -5.50 14.85
N PRO A 155 9.00 -5.62 13.85
CA PRO A 155 10.19 -4.77 13.76
C PRO A 155 9.83 -3.30 13.50
N ALA A 156 8.58 -3.02 13.15
CA ALA A 156 8.06 -1.69 12.88
C ALA A 156 7.53 -1.01 14.15
N GLN A 157 7.75 0.30 14.23
CA GLN A 157 7.13 1.15 15.25
C GLN A 157 5.64 1.34 14.92
N VAL A 158 4.79 1.44 15.95
CA VAL A 158 3.33 1.53 15.76
C VAL A 158 2.80 2.82 16.37
N VAL A 159 2.08 3.60 15.56
CA VAL A 159 1.33 4.78 16.02
C VAL A 159 -0.16 4.54 15.84
N TRP A 160 -0.94 4.78 16.89
CA TRP A 160 -2.38 4.61 16.85
C TRP A 160 -3.08 5.95 16.56
N PHE A 161 -4.14 5.92 15.77
CA PHE A 161 -4.96 7.11 15.51
C PHE A 161 -6.45 6.78 15.42
N LYS A 162 -7.32 7.74 15.75
CA LYS A 162 -8.78 7.55 15.64
C LYS A 162 -9.29 7.86 14.24
N ASP A 163 -9.54 9.14 13.97
CA ASP A 163 -10.07 9.63 12.70
C ASP A 163 -8.99 10.17 11.77
N LYS A 164 -7.93 10.72 12.35
CA LYS A 164 -6.91 11.50 11.65
C LYS A 164 -5.55 11.18 12.25
N LEU A 165 -4.59 10.81 11.41
CA LEU A 165 -3.20 10.70 11.82
C LEU A 165 -2.63 12.11 12.05
N SER A 166 -2.01 12.31 13.21
CA SER A 166 -1.33 13.55 13.58
C SER A 166 0.13 13.48 13.14
N PRO A 167 0.65 14.46 12.37
CA PRO A 167 2.08 14.54 12.07
C PRO A 167 2.95 14.53 13.33
N LYS A 168 2.51 15.20 14.41
CA LYS A 168 3.26 15.24 15.68
C LYS A 168 3.49 13.86 16.28
N ALA A 169 2.49 13.00 16.25
CA ALA A 169 2.60 11.64 16.80
C ALA A 169 3.57 10.77 15.99
N VAL A 170 3.78 11.09 14.71
CA VAL A 170 4.81 10.45 13.89
C VAL A 170 6.17 11.08 14.17
N LEU A 171 6.27 12.41 14.27
CA LEU A 171 7.52 13.11 14.60
C LEU A 171 8.12 12.65 15.93
N GLU A 172 7.30 12.42 16.95
CA GLU A 172 7.73 11.86 18.25
C GLU A 172 8.39 10.47 18.15
N LEU A 173 8.13 9.73 17.08
CA LEU A 173 8.75 8.42 16.80
C LEU A 173 10.06 8.52 16.01
N LEU A 174 10.35 9.69 15.43
CA LEU A 174 11.55 9.94 14.63
C LEU A 174 12.69 10.54 15.46
N GLU A 175 12.40 11.00 16.68
CA GLU A 175 13.36 11.56 17.64
C GLU A 175 14.20 10.50 18.36
#